data_AF-A0A674GZB3-F1
#
_entry.id   AF-A0A674GZB3-F1
#
_cell.length_a   1.000
_cell.length_b   1.000
_cell.length_c   1.000
_cell.angle_alpha   90.00
_cell.angle_beta   90.00
_cell.angle_gamma   90.00
#
_symmetry.space_group_name_H-M   'P 1'
#
loop_
_entity.id
_entity.type
_entity.pdbx_description
1 polymer ?
#
loop_
_entity_poly.entity_id
_entity_poly.type
_entity_poly.pdbx_seq_one_letter_code
_entity_poly.pdbx_strand_id
1 'polypeptide(L)'
;MAAPPDPSVSPAPSAPPAPLVSPAPPVSPEAAGGLVAVAQVTCTADKEHNWRQCSALVRRAAAAGARLVFLPEAFDFIGDSAQHSLALAEPLHGDTVRRYRRLARECDVWLSLGGFHERGEDWDSTGRIYNCHLLLDSSGALVAAYRKLHLFDAALPGAPALSESSFTNPGRELLPPIDTPVGKVRSPAVPECPRVSPSVPKCPQ
;
A
#
# COMPACT_ATOMS: atom_id res chain seq x y z
N MET A 1 -24.94 32.27 -49.13
CA MET A 1 -24.16 31.17 -49.75
C MET A 1 -22.99 30.90 -48.81
N ALA A 2 -23.13 29.94 -47.89
CA ALA A 2 -22.09 29.60 -46.93
C ALA A 2 -21.10 28.63 -47.59
N ALA A 3 -19.80 28.85 -47.37
CA ALA A 3 -18.75 28.00 -47.91
C ALA A 3 -18.84 26.56 -47.35
N PRO A 4 -18.49 25.53 -48.14
CA PRO A 4 -18.50 24.16 -47.66
C PRO A 4 -17.35 23.91 -46.67
N PRO A 5 -17.54 23.06 -45.64
CA PRO A 5 -16.48 22.71 -44.70
C PRO A 5 -15.40 21.83 -45.32
N ASP A 6 -14.17 22.01 -44.83
CA ASP A 6 -12.93 21.35 -45.23
C ASP A 6 -12.95 19.83 -44.92
N PRO A 7 -12.70 18.93 -45.89
CA PRO A 7 -12.77 17.48 -45.69
C PRO A 7 -11.59 16.84 -44.93
N SER A 8 -10.71 17.63 -44.30
CA SER A 8 -9.44 17.14 -43.74
C SER A 8 -9.33 17.07 -42.20
N VAL A 9 -10.44 17.01 -41.46
CA VAL A 9 -10.41 16.81 -39.99
C VAL A 9 -10.84 15.38 -39.63
N SER A 10 -9.86 14.54 -39.26
CA SER A 10 -10.12 13.24 -38.65
C SER A 10 -10.57 13.41 -37.19
N PRO A 11 -11.57 12.66 -36.70
CA PRO A 11 -12.00 12.74 -35.31
C PRO A 11 -10.94 12.12 -34.38
N ALA A 12 -10.68 12.78 -33.25
CA ALA A 12 -9.83 12.24 -32.19
C ALA A 12 -10.42 10.95 -31.58
N PRO A 13 -9.58 9.98 -31.15
CA PRO A 13 -10.07 8.75 -30.53
C PRO A 13 -10.76 9.04 -29.19
N SER A 14 -11.91 8.39 -28.98
CA SER A 14 -12.71 8.50 -27.76
C SER A 14 -11.97 7.90 -26.56
N ALA A 15 -11.95 8.63 -25.44
CA ALA A 15 -11.40 8.16 -24.18
C ALA A 15 -12.09 6.86 -23.69
N PRO A 16 -11.36 5.95 -23.02
CA PRO A 16 -11.94 4.75 -22.45
C PRO A 16 -12.95 5.08 -21.33
N PRO A 17 -13.99 4.26 -21.12
CA PRO A 17 -14.96 4.49 -20.06
C PRO A 17 -14.30 4.34 -18.68
N ALA A 18 -14.63 5.25 -17.77
CA ALA A 18 -14.21 5.18 -16.38
C ALA A 18 -14.70 3.87 -15.70
N PRO A 19 -13.93 3.28 -14.77
CA PRO A 19 -14.34 2.07 -14.08
C PRO A 19 -15.60 2.34 -13.25
N LEU A 20 -16.57 1.43 -13.37
CA LEU A 20 -17.83 1.44 -12.63
C LEU A 20 -17.57 1.15 -11.15
N VAL A 21 -17.39 2.19 -10.35
CA VAL A 21 -17.45 2.11 -8.88
C VAL A 21 -18.93 1.94 -8.50
N SER A 22 -19.30 0.76 -8.01
CA SER A 22 -20.62 0.57 -7.40
C SER A 22 -20.73 1.40 -6.13
N PRO A 23 -21.89 2.03 -5.85
CA PRO A 23 -22.08 2.79 -4.63
C PRO A 23 -22.01 1.86 -3.41
N ALA A 24 -21.25 2.26 -2.41
CA ALA A 24 -21.17 1.57 -1.13
C ALA A 24 -22.56 1.54 -0.44
N PRO A 25 -22.90 0.46 0.28
CA PRO A 25 -24.16 0.36 1.00
C PRO A 25 -24.28 1.42 2.10
N PRO A 26 -25.51 1.81 2.49
CA PRO A 26 -25.74 2.84 3.50
C PRO A 26 -25.21 2.40 4.87
N VAL A 27 -24.29 3.18 5.42
CA VAL A 27 -23.80 3.05 6.80
C VAL A 27 -24.95 3.33 7.77
N SER A 28 -25.32 2.31 8.54
CA SER A 28 -26.33 2.41 9.60
C SER A 28 -25.77 3.13 10.85
N PRO A 29 -26.59 3.84 11.62
CA PRO A 29 -26.15 4.69 12.71
C PRO A 29 -25.95 3.88 14.01
N GLU A 30 -24.84 3.14 14.11
CA GLU A 30 -24.28 2.70 15.40
C GLU A 30 -22.83 3.17 15.49
N ALA A 31 -22.65 4.49 15.60
CA ALA A 31 -21.38 5.13 15.85
C ALA A 31 -20.96 5.02 17.34
N ALA A 32 -20.96 3.80 17.88
CA ALA A 32 -20.13 3.47 19.03
C ALA A 32 -18.79 2.99 18.47
N GLY A 33 -17.78 3.88 18.47
CA GLY A 33 -16.50 3.65 17.79
C GLY A 33 -15.93 2.26 18.08
N GLY A 34 -15.73 1.47 17.03
CA GLY A 34 -15.20 0.12 17.17
C GLY A 34 -13.75 0.12 17.67
N LEU A 35 -13.41 -0.83 18.53
CA LEU A 35 -12.04 -0.99 19.06
C LEU A 35 -11.06 -1.23 17.90
N VAL A 36 -9.93 -0.52 17.92
CA VAL A 36 -8.81 -0.74 17.01
C VAL A 36 -7.62 -1.34 17.77
N ALA A 37 -6.83 -2.15 17.09
CA ALA A 37 -5.57 -2.65 17.62
C ALA A 37 -4.42 -2.28 16.68
N VAL A 38 -3.28 -1.90 17.25
CA VAL A 38 -2.04 -1.62 16.51
C VAL A 38 -1.01 -2.64 16.95
N ALA A 39 -0.52 -3.43 16.00
CA ALA A 39 0.51 -4.42 16.22
C ALA A 39 1.89 -3.83 15.98
N GLN A 40 2.83 -4.17 16.84
CA GLN A 40 4.26 -3.94 16.63
C GLN A 40 4.95 -5.30 16.63
N VAL A 41 5.74 -5.56 15.60
CA VAL A 41 6.50 -6.80 15.42
C VAL A 41 7.92 -6.46 14.97
N THR A 42 8.86 -7.34 15.27
CA THR A 42 10.24 -7.28 14.76
C THR A 42 10.36 -8.32 13.66
N CYS A 43 10.07 -7.92 12.43
CA CYS A 43 10.13 -8.81 11.28
C CYS A 43 11.58 -9.15 10.90
N THR A 44 11.75 -10.34 10.34
CA THR A 44 13.02 -10.86 9.80
C THR A 44 12.82 -11.34 8.36
N ALA A 45 13.82 -11.97 7.74
CA ALA A 45 13.65 -12.61 6.45
C ALA A 45 12.79 -13.91 6.52
N ASP A 46 12.56 -14.48 7.71
CA ASP A 46 11.73 -15.66 7.90
C ASP A 46 10.23 -15.30 7.90
N LYS A 47 9.60 -15.45 6.73
CA LYS A 47 8.17 -15.17 6.51
C LYS A 47 7.25 -16.02 7.39
N GLU A 48 7.64 -17.25 7.73
CA GLU A 48 6.82 -18.13 8.57
C GLU A 48 6.93 -17.71 10.05
N HIS A 49 8.11 -17.27 10.49
CA HIS A 49 8.28 -16.63 11.79
C HIS A 49 7.40 -15.38 11.93
N ASN A 50 7.50 -14.46 10.96
CA ASN A 50 6.73 -13.21 10.97
C ASN A 50 5.22 -13.49 10.93
N TRP A 51 4.78 -14.42 10.07
CA TRP A 51 3.38 -14.87 10.01
C TRP A 51 2.87 -15.37 11.36
N ARG A 52 3.63 -16.21 12.07
CA ARG A 52 3.22 -16.72 13.39
C ARG A 52 3.05 -15.58 14.40
N GLN A 53 3.96 -14.61 14.42
CA GLN A 53 3.87 -13.44 15.31
C GLN A 53 2.66 -12.55 14.97
N CYS A 54 2.55 -12.12 13.71
CA CYS A 54 1.46 -11.26 13.24
C CYS A 54 0.09 -11.93 13.44
N SER A 55 -0.06 -13.20 13.04
CA SER A 55 -1.34 -13.90 13.17
C SER A 55 -1.74 -14.15 14.63
N ALA A 56 -0.79 -14.35 15.54
CA ALA A 56 -1.07 -14.44 16.97
C ALA A 56 -1.57 -13.09 17.54
N LEU A 57 -0.96 -11.97 17.13
CA LEU A 57 -1.41 -10.64 17.54
C LEU A 57 -2.80 -10.30 17.01
N VAL A 58 -3.09 -10.63 15.75
CA VAL A 58 -4.42 -10.46 15.16
C VAL A 58 -5.46 -11.27 15.93
N ARG A 59 -5.21 -12.55 16.21
CA ARG A 59 -6.14 -13.38 16.99
C ARG A 59 -6.38 -12.84 18.40
N ARG A 60 -5.34 -12.35 19.06
CA ARG A 60 -5.46 -11.70 20.38
C ARG A 60 -6.29 -10.42 20.32
N ALA A 61 -6.08 -9.60 19.29
CA ALA A 61 -6.85 -8.38 19.08
C ALA A 61 -8.33 -8.68 18.81
N ALA A 62 -8.61 -9.67 17.95
CA ALA A 62 -9.96 -10.13 17.67
C ALA A 62 -10.65 -10.65 18.95
N ALA A 63 -9.95 -11.46 19.75
CA ALA A 63 -10.45 -11.93 21.05
C ALA A 63 -10.73 -10.79 22.05
N ALA A 64 -10.04 -9.66 21.92
CA ALA A 64 -10.29 -8.45 22.71
C ALA A 64 -11.42 -7.56 22.13
N GLY A 65 -12.04 -7.95 21.02
CA GLY A 65 -13.14 -7.24 20.38
C GLY A 65 -12.72 -6.18 19.36
N ALA A 66 -11.47 -6.18 18.90
CA ALA A 66 -11.02 -5.25 17.87
C ALA A 66 -11.76 -5.51 16.55
N ARG A 67 -12.19 -4.45 15.87
CA ARG A 67 -12.89 -4.51 14.57
C ARG A 67 -11.94 -4.23 13.39
N LEU A 68 -10.80 -3.59 13.66
CA LEU A 68 -9.72 -3.34 12.71
C LEU A 68 -8.36 -3.50 13.41
N VAL A 69 -7.46 -4.26 12.79
CA VAL A 69 -6.10 -4.46 13.27
C VAL A 69 -5.10 -3.90 12.26
N PHE A 70 -4.17 -3.06 12.73
CA PHE A 70 -3.08 -2.50 11.94
C PHE A 70 -1.81 -3.30 12.17
N LEU A 71 -1.25 -3.86 11.10
CA LEU A 71 0.11 -4.40 11.06
C LEU A 71 1.08 -3.35 10.54
N PRO A 72 2.37 -3.40 10.93
CA PRO A 72 3.34 -2.41 10.51
C PRO A 72 3.71 -2.54 9.02
N GLU A 73 4.44 -1.56 8.51
CA GLU A 73 5.20 -1.67 7.27
C GLU A 73 6.14 -2.88 7.33
N ALA A 74 6.36 -3.57 6.21
CA ALA A 74 7.22 -4.75 6.12
C ALA A 74 6.83 -5.88 7.10
N PHE A 75 5.54 -6.05 7.39
CA PHE A 75 5.03 -7.13 8.26
C PHE A 75 5.27 -8.53 7.68
N ASP A 76 5.46 -8.64 6.36
CA ASP A 76 5.68 -9.87 5.63
C ASP A 76 7.12 -10.37 5.79
N PHE A 77 8.10 -9.51 5.54
CA PHE A 77 9.52 -9.76 5.80
C PHE A 77 10.37 -8.49 5.79
N ILE A 78 11.57 -8.60 6.35
CA ILE A 78 12.69 -7.67 6.13
C ILE A 78 13.86 -8.50 5.61
N GLY A 79 14.21 -8.31 4.33
CA GLY A 79 15.28 -9.06 3.69
C GLY A 79 16.67 -8.56 4.09
N ASP A 80 17.67 -9.45 4.04
CA ASP A 80 19.06 -9.11 4.38
C ASP A 80 19.75 -8.21 3.34
N SER A 81 19.18 -8.13 2.13
CA SER A 81 19.66 -7.32 1.02
C SER A 81 18.51 -6.98 0.07
N ALA A 82 18.71 -6.00 -0.82
CA ALA A 82 17.74 -5.67 -1.85
C ALA A 82 17.40 -6.88 -2.74
N GLN A 83 18.41 -7.64 -3.18
CA GLN A 83 18.22 -8.84 -4.00
C GLN A 83 17.46 -9.92 -3.24
N HIS A 84 17.70 -10.07 -1.93
CA HIS A 84 16.93 -10.99 -1.10
C HIS A 84 15.46 -10.55 -1.03
N SER A 85 15.19 -9.26 -0.82
CA SER A 85 13.83 -8.72 -0.81
C SER A 85 13.10 -8.93 -2.14
N LEU A 86 13.80 -8.71 -3.28
CA LEU A 86 13.26 -8.97 -4.62
C LEU A 86 12.87 -10.46 -4.79
N ALA A 87 13.66 -11.38 -4.25
CA ALA A 87 13.39 -12.82 -4.34
C ALA A 87 12.22 -13.29 -3.45
N LEU A 88 12.00 -12.63 -2.32
CA LEU A 88 10.93 -12.99 -1.37
C LEU A 88 9.56 -12.35 -1.69
N ALA A 89 9.55 -11.31 -2.53
CA ALA A 89 8.36 -10.57 -2.89
C ALA A 89 7.33 -11.42 -3.64
N GLU A 90 6.06 -11.13 -3.42
CA GLU A 90 4.94 -11.89 -3.96
C GLU A 90 3.94 -10.98 -4.67
N PRO A 91 3.21 -11.47 -5.68
CA PRO A 91 2.08 -10.73 -6.22
C PRO A 91 0.93 -10.66 -5.18
N LEU A 92 -0.04 -9.76 -5.38
CA LEU A 92 -1.20 -9.63 -4.48
C LEU A 92 -2.08 -10.89 -4.36
N HIS A 93 -1.97 -11.80 -5.32
CA HIS A 93 -2.63 -13.10 -5.28
C HIS A 93 -1.76 -14.20 -4.66
N GLY A 94 -0.56 -13.87 -4.14
CA GLY A 94 0.40 -14.79 -3.53
C GLY A 94 -0.04 -15.38 -2.19
N ASP A 95 0.78 -16.30 -1.67
CA ASP A 95 0.48 -17.06 -0.45
C ASP A 95 0.31 -16.19 0.79
N THR A 96 1.15 -15.16 0.93
CA THR A 96 1.11 -14.25 2.07
C THR A 96 -0.25 -13.57 2.16
N VAL A 97 -0.69 -12.92 1.08
CA VAL A 97 -1.99 -12.23 1.05
C VAL A 97 -3.14 -13.22 1.22
N ARG A 98 -3.08 -14.43 0.60
CA ARG A 98 -4.09 -15.48 0.81
C ARG A 98 -4.25 -15.87 2.28
N ARG A 99 -3.15 -16.02 3.01
CA ARG A 99 -3.16 -16.34 4.45
C ARG A 99 -3.82 -15.23 5.28
N TYR A 100 -3.52 -13.96 5.00
CA TYR A 100 -4.16 -12.84 5.71
C TYR A 100 -5.64 -12.67 5.37
N ARG A 101 -6.05 -12.92 4.12
CA ARG A 101 -7.48 -12.96 3.75
C ARG A 101 -8.23 -14.02 4.53
N ARG A 102 -7.64 -15.22 4.67
CA ARG A 102 -8.21 -16.28 5.50
C ARG A 102 -8.26 -15.88 6.97
N LEU A 103 -7.20 -15.27 7.50
CA LEU A 103 -7.15 -14.82 8.89
C LEU A 103 -8.22 -13.76 9.20
N ALA A 104 -8.43 -12.80 8.31
CA ALA A 104 -9.48 -11.79 8.44
C ALA A 104 -10.86 -12.44 8.59
N ARG A 105 -11.16 -13.45 7.75
CA ARG A 105 -12.40 -14.26 7.82
C ARG A 105 -12.52 -15.04 9.11
N GLU A 106 -11.46 -15.74 9.50
CA GLU A 106 -11.44 -16.59 10.70
C GLU A 106 -11.67 -15.78 11.98
N CYS A 107 -11.16 -14.55 12.01
CA CYS A 107 -11.23 -13.67 13.17
C CYS A 107 -12.41 -12.68 13.11
N ASP A 108 -13.14 -12.60 11.99
CA ASP A 108 -14.15 -11.58 11.69
C ASP A 108 -13.67 -10.14 11.98
N VAL A 109 -12.47 -9.82 11.48
CA VAL A 109 -11.85 -8.49 11.65
C VAL A 109 -11.37 -7.93 10.32
N TRP A 110 -11.38 -6.61 10.21
CA TRP A 110 -10.64 -5.93 9.15
C TRP A 110 -9.15 -5.94 9.45
N LEU A 111 -8.33 -5.98 8.40
CA LEU A 111 -6.87 -5.93 8.50
C LEU A 111 -6.30 -4.82 7.64
N SER A 112 -5.49 -3.98 8.28
CA SER A 112 -4.63 -2.99 7.63
C SER A 112 -3.21 -3.55 7.59
N LEU A 113 -2.75 -3.95 6.41
CA LEU A 113 -1.44 -4.55 6.18
C LEU A 113 -0.46 -3.45 5.76
N GLY A 114 0.36 -2.98 6.70
CA GLY A 114 1.07 -1.69 6.65
C GLY A 114 1.95 -1.40 5.44
N GLY A 115 2.50 -2.43 4.80
CA GLY A 115 3.39 -2.29 3.65
C GLY A 115 3.92 -3.64 3.19
N PHE A 116 3.16 -4.31 2.34
CA PHE A 116 3.48 -5.59 1.70
C PHE A 116 4.44 -5.36 0.53
N HIS A 117 5.46 -6.22 0.41
CA HIS A 117 6.40 -6.18 -0.71
C HIS A 117 5.77 -6.84 -1.95
N GLU A 118 5.08 -6.01 -2.73
CA GLU A 118 4.31 -6.46 -3.89
C GLU A 118 5.20 -6.60 -5.12
N ARG A 119 5.16 -7.78 -5.73
CA ARG A 119 5.60 -8.00 -7.11
C ARG A 119 4.49 -7.57 -8.08
N GLY A 120 4.61 -6.36 -8.64
CA GLY A 120 3.65 -5.79 -9.59
C GLY A 120 3.62 -6.50 -10.94
N GLU A 121 2.62 -6.18 -11.77
CA GLU A 121 2.48 -6.71 -13.13
C GLU A 121 3.60 -6.25 -14.08
N ASP A 122 4.22 -5.11 -13.78
CA ASP A 122 5.38 -4.53 -14.47
C ASP A 122 6.72 -5.06 -13.91
N TRP A 123 6.71 -6.18 -13.18
CA TRP A 123 7.92 -6.81 -12.66
C TRP A 123 8.92 -7.15 -13.76
N ASP A 124 8.46 -7.78 -14.85
CA ASP A 124 9.35 -8.24 -15.93
C ASP A 124 10.01 -7.07 -16.68
N SER A 125 9.44 -5.87 -16.60
CA SER A 125 9.99 -4.66 -17.23
C SER A 125 10.80 -3.79 -16.27
N THR A 126 10.48 -3.79 -14.98
CA THR A 126 11.12 -2.90 -14.00
C THR A 126 12.16 -3.59 -13.11
N GLY A 127 11.99 -4.89 -12.83
CA GLY A 127 12.80 -5.62 -11.86
C GLY A 127 12.70 -5.08 -10.42
N ARG A 128 11.66 -4.30 -10.11
CA ARG A 128 11.46 -3.62 -8.81
C ARG A 128 10.11 -3.97 -8.21
N ILE A 129 10.04 -3.92 -6.88
CA ILE A 129 8.81 -4.18 -6.10
C ILE A 129 8.03 -2.90 -5.81
N TYR A 130 6.83 -3.03 -5.25
CA TYR A 130 6.13 -1.91 -4.61
C TYR A 130 6.04 -2.14 -3.10
N ASN A 131 6.01 -1.03 -2.36
CA ASN A 131 5.58 -1.02 -0.97
C ASN A 131 4.08 -0.73 -0.94
N CYS A 132 3.28 -1.75 -0.64
CA CYS A 132 1.83 -1.72 -0.84
C CYS A 132 1.08 -1.87 0.49
N HIS A 133 0.40 -0.81 0.91
CA HIS A 133 -0.55 -0.86 2.02
C HIS A 133 -1.84 -1.52 1.54
N LEU A 134 -2.22 -2.65 2.15
CA LEU A 134 -3.44 -3.38 1.78
C LEU A 134 -4.47 -3.25 2.88
N LEU A 135 -5.72 -3.01 2.51
CA LEU A 135 -6.86 -3.05 3.41
C LEU A 135 -7.74 -4.25 3.06
N LEU A 136 -7.92 -5.15 4.01
CA LEU A 136 -8.80 -6.30 3.91
C LEU A 136 -10.02 -6.11 4.81
N ASP A 137 -11.21 -6.43 4.30
CA ASP A 137 -12.42 -6.49 5.13
C ASP A 137 -12.51 -7.82 5.91
N SER A 138 -13.51 -7.94 6.79
CA SER A 138 -13.72 -9.18 7.57
C SER A 138 -14.19 -10.36 6.72
N SER A 139 -14.66 -10.13 5.49
CA SER A 139 -14.90 -11.20 4.51
C SER A 139 -13.62 -11.65 3.80
N GLY A 140 -12.46 -11.06 4.11
CA GLY A 140 -11.19 -11.28 3.44
C GLY A 140 -11.14 -10.74 2.01
N ALA A 141 -12.05 -9.85 1.62
CA ALA A 141 -11.96 -9.12 0.37
C ALA A 141 -10.87 -8.04 0.47
N LEU A 142 -10.17 -7.80 -0.64
CA LEU A 142 -9.21 -6.71 -0.73
C LEU A 142 -9.98 -5.47 -1.16
N VAL A 143 -10.16 -4.52 -0.24
CA VAL A 143 -10.98 -3.32 -0.49
C VAL A 143 -10.15 -2.13 -0.97
N ALA A 144 -8.85 -2.10 -0.64
CA ALA A 144 -7.92 -1.10 -1.14
C ALA A 144 -6.49 -1.65 -1.19
N ALA A 145 -5.73 -1.19 -2.18
CA ALA A 145 -4.29 -1.45 -2.32
C ALA A 145 -3.59 -0.14 -2.70
N TYR A 146 -2.91 0.48 -1.73
CA TYR A 146 -2.20 1.74 -1.92
C TYR A 146 -0.71 1.47 -2.05
N ARG A 147 -0.14 1.80 -3.21
CA ARG A 147 1.31 1.77 -3.42
C ARG A 147 1.92 3.09 -2.96
N LYS A 148 2.94 3.02 -2.09
CA LYS A 148 3.65 4.16 -1.51
C LYS A 148 4.12 5.11 -2.61
N LEU A 149 3.66 6.37 -2.56
CA LEU A 149 3.95 7.36 -3.60
C LEU A 149 5.36 7.95 -3.46
N HIS A 150 5.76 8.24 -2.23
CA HIS A 150 7.00 8.91 -1.92
C HIS A 150 7.96 7.92 -1.29
N LEU A 151 8.99 7.58 -2.06
CA LEU A 151 10.04 6.67 -1.65
C LEU A 151 11.12 7.42 -0.88
N PHE A 152 11.75 6.73 0.06
CA PHE A 152 12.79 7.30 0.89
C PHE A 152 14.14 7.23 0.17
N ASP A 153 14.58 8.37 -0.37
CA ASP A 153 15.92 8.56 -0.88
C ASP A 153 16.63 9.65 -0.06
N ALA A 154 17.67 9.29 0.68
CA ALA A 154 18.43 10.20 1.53
C ALA A 154 19.93 10.01 1.37
N ALA A 155 20.63 11.13 1.19
CA ALA A 155 22.09 11.20 1.21
C ALA A 155 22.50 12.11 2.36
N LEU A 156 22.96 11.51 3.46
CA LEU A 156 23.49 12.24 4.61
C LEU A 156 25.02 12.27 4.55
N PRO A 157 25.68 13.43 4.74
CA PRO A 157 27.13 13.49 4.80
C PRO A 157 27.67 12.54 5.88
N GLY A 158 28.58 11.64 5.49
CA GLY A 158 29.20 10.66 6.41
C GLY A 158 28.38 9.40 6.68
N ALA A 159 27.21 9.23 6.07
CA ALA A 159 26.44 7.99 6.12
C ALA A 159 26.29 7.38 4.72
N PRO A 160 26.08 6.05 4.61
CA PRO A 160 25.70 5.43 3.34
C PRO A 160 24.44 6.11 2.78
N ALA A 161 24.43 6.37 1.48
CA ALA A 161 23.22 6.82 0.80
C ALA A 161 22.17 5.71 0.88
N LEU A 162 20.96 6.06 1.34
CA LEU A 162 19.82 5.17 1.35
C LEU A 162 18.95 5.52 0.14
N SER A 163 18.75 4.57 -0.77
CA SER A 163 17.93 4.77 -1.97
C SER A 163 16.89 3.65 -2.09
N GLU A 164 15.71 3.87 -1.52
CA GLU A 164 14.56 2.95 -1.66
C GLU A 164 14.14 2.86 -3.14
N SER A 165 14.26 3.95 -3.90
CA SER A 165 13.88 3.98 -5.33
C SER A 165 14.74 3.09 -6.23
N SER A 166 15.88 2.61 -5.76
CA SER A 166 16.73 1.68 -6.51
C SER A 166 16.12 0.29 -6.69
N PHE A 167 15.26 -0.15 -5.75
CA PHE A 167 14.61 -1.47 -5.78
C PHE A 167 13.07 -1.41 -5.63
N THR A 168 12.51 -0.23 -5.34
CA THR A 168 11.05 -0.03 -5.19
C THR A 168 10.53 0.96 -6.24
N ASN A 169 9.39 0.65 -6.85
CA ASN A 169 8.63 1.52 -7.73
C ASN A 169 7.69 2.42 -6.91
N PRO A 170 7.56 3.72 -7.26
CA PRO A 170 6.57 4.58 -6.63
C PRO A 170 5.16 4.24 -7.14
N GLY A 171 4.16 4.35 -6.26
CA GLY A 171 2.76 4.37 -6.68
C GLY A 171 2.44 5.62 -7.52
N ARG A 172 1.24 5.66 -8.10
CA ARG A 172 0.81 6.74 -9.01
C ARG A 172 -0.44 7.48 -8.58
N GLU A 173 -1.16 6.98 -7.59
CA GLU A 173 -2.49 7.47 -7.23
C GLU A 173 -2.66 7.58 -5.71
N LEU A 174 -3.31 8.68 -5.29
CA LEU A 174 -3.81 8.83 -3.93
C LEU A 174 -5.20 8.20 -3.85
N LEU A 175 -5.35 7.21 -2.98
CA LEU A 175 -6.67 6.64 -2.71
C LEU A 175 -7.49 7.55 -1.79
N PRO A 176 -8.82 7.66 -2.01
CA PRO A 176 -9.72 8.32 -1.07
C PRO A 176 -9.80 7.53 0.25
N PRO A 177 -10.23 8.17 1.35
CA PRO A 177 -10.54 7.44 2.58
C PRO A 177 -11.62 6.37 2.35
N ILE A 178 -11.42 5.20 2.94
CA ILE A 178 -12.33 4.05 2.86
C ILE A 178 -13.18 4.00 4.11
N ASP A 179 -14.49 3.80 3.94
CA ASP A 179 -15.40 3.56 5.05
C ASP A 179 -15.13 2.19 5.68
N THR A 180 -14.93 2.16 6.99
CA THR A 180 -14.67 0.94 7.77
C THR A 180 -15.57 0.91 9.01
N PRO A 181 -15.68 -0.24 9.71
CA PRO A 181 -16.44 -0.33 10.97
C PRO A 181 -15.93 0.58 12.10
N VAL A 182 -14.75 1.18 11.96
CA VAL A 182 -14.15 2.10 12.94
C VAL A 182 -14.08 3.55 12.44
N GLY A 183 -14.79 3.86 11.34
CA GLY A 183 -14.78 5.16 10.68
C GLY A 183 -13.98 5.17 9.38
N LYS A 184 -13.67 6.37 8.86
CA LYS A 184 -12.92 6.52 7.61
C LYS A 184 -11.43 6.32 7.82
N VAL A 185 -10.84 5.36 7.10
CA VAL A 185 -9.40 5.03 7.16
C VAL A 185 -8.74 5.33 5.83
N ARG A 186 -7.53 5.89 5.86
CA ARG A 186 -6.74 6.22 4.66
C ARG A 186 -5.29 5.79 4.85
N SER A 187 -4.66 5.29 3.79
CA SER A 187 -3.22 5.05 3.75
C SER A 187 -2.43 6.37 3.89
N PRO A 188 -1.27 6.36 4.55
CA PRO A 188 -0.50 7.58 4.78
C PRO A 188 0.06 8.10 3.46
N ALA A 189 -0.34 9.31 3.07
CA ALA A 189 0.42 10.10 2.13
C ALA A 189 1.54 10.78 2.91
N VAL A 190 2.73 10.20 2.96
CA VAL A 190 3.92 10.94 3.41
C VAL A 190 4.08 12.09 2.41
N PRO A 191 4.09 13.37 2.78
CA PRO A 191 4.33 14.45 1.82
C PRO A 191 5.72 14.29 1.18
N GLU A 192 5.89 14.70 -0.09
CA GLU A 192 7.20 14.76 -0.76
C GLU A 192 8.27 15.30 0.21
N CYS A 193 9.27 14.49 0.55
CA CYS A 193 10.52 15.05 1.03
C CYS A 193 11.11 15.83 -0.16
N PRO A 194 11.28 17.16 -0.10
CA PRO A 194 11.86 17.90 -1.20
C PRO A 194 13.24 17.32 -1.48
N ARG A 195 13.48 16.87 -2.72
CA ARG A 195 14.81 16.50 -3.18
C ARG A 195 15.76 17.63 -2.81
N VAL A 196 16.73 17.35 -1.95
CA VAL A 196 17.79 18.31 -1.65
C VAL A 196 18.69 18.37 -2.88
N SER A 197 18.38 19.31 -3.78
CA SER A 197 19.25 19.64 -4.92
C SER A 197 20.60 20.11 -4.37
N PRO A 198 21.75 19.59 -4.85
CA PRO A 198 23.07 19.90 -4.30
C PRO A 198 23.60 21.30 -4.68
N SER A 199 22.74 22.24 -5.08
CA SER A 199 23.14 23.53 -5.61
C SER A 199 22.51 24.69 -4.84
N VAL A 200 23.08 24.98 -3.67
CA VAL A 200 22.98 26.31 -3.04
C VAL A 200 24.38 26.93 -3.08
N PRO A 201 24.62 28.04 -3.80
CA PRO A 201 25.90 28.71 -3.77
C PRO A 201 26.16 29.26 -2.37
N LYS A 202 27.36 29.00 -1.83
CA LYS A 202 27.81 29.59 -0.56
C LYS A 202 27.79 31.11 -0.67
N CYS A 203 27.18 31.78 0.31
CA CYS A 203 27.33 33.22 0.50
C CYS A 203 28.82 33.57 0.68
N PRO A 204 29.34 34.63 0.04
CA PRO A 204 30.68 35.12 0.30
C PRO A 204 30.75 35.69 1.72
N GLN A 205 31.88 35.43 2.39
CA GLN A 205 32.23 35.96 3.71
C GLN A 205 32.44 37.47 3.67
#